data_AF-A0A224YVA9-F1
#
_entry.id   AF-A0A224YVA9-F1
#
_cell.length_a   1.000
_cell.length_b   1.000
_cell.length_c   1.000
_cell.angle_alpha   90.00
_cell.angle_beta   90.00
_cell.angle_gamma   90.00
#
_symmetry.space_group_name_H-M   'P 1'
#
loop_
_entity.id
_entity.type
_entity.pdbx_description
1 polymer ?
#
loop_
_entity_poly.entity_id
_entity_poly.type
_entity_poly.pdbx_seq_one_letter_code
_entity_poly.pdbx_strand_id
1 'polypeptide(L)'
;MAACETDDASTEEAAAKLKLTKSERKARRKVARCARIIRESIGVDVCDHPTRFLVLNNCGTVCGGSYEAIYGDLHCYGSIQDILLFPGQPFAVVVFEDANSSAAAASYLRDNVPSFSKDPVFPAFIERAPSIATNTCSNLFDDSNVPQGLKLIKDAVSEYEESVLAQLITWGDPEESKALRQREVRHFGYAFDYSLQGVQKDAPLSEGIPSECVPFLNRLVAAGHLDRLPDQLTVTRYLPGQGIPPHVDSHESFDDYIVLLSLGSPIVMNFRHLDGRQVAQVLPPRSALILSGDSRYLWSHGIASRKFDVVPRPGGLENGITLSQRGVRISYTFRHIRKGSCKCGNALLCDSHRFGNQDNATALRLETEHVYKVYENIAEQFSDTRYKQWPKVAEFLDSLEQGSILLDAGCGNGKYLTHHGKLIKLGFDRSQRLCDICRHRGLEVLQADTLQMPFREGVFDACISIAVLHHLSTVERRQAAVHEILRVLRHGGRALVYVWALEQNNSGGDEKDTPSKYLNPNKAPAVDCSEPVEAPETAALPVHCNRTQFQARDMLVPWHSKSTQETHYRYYHLFQQGELRELLESVAPGCVQTEYHDQGNWCAVIIKRRSPGDETSDAS
;
A
#
# COMPACT_ATOMS: atom_id res chain seq x y z
N MET A 1 61.75 -54.67 23.47
CA MET A 1 62.15 -53.39 22.86
C MET A 1 61.76 -53.45 21.40
N ALA A 2 60.88 -52.54 20.99
CA ALA A 2 60.28 -52.48 19.66
C ALA A 2 61.05 -51.53 18.74
N ALA A 3 61.12 -51.85 17.45
CA ALA A 3 61.27 -50.92 16.32
C ALA A 3 60.95 -51.74 15.05
N CYS A 4 59.85 -51.54 14.33
CA CYS A 4 59.40 -50.39 13.52
C CYS A 4 59.87 -50.52 12.06
N GLU A 5 58.96 -50.99 11.21
CA GLU A 5 58.96 -50.86 9.74
C GLU A 5 58.47 -49.45 9.37
N THR A 6 58.92 -48.89 8.24
CA THR A 6 58.05 -48.41 7.13
C THR A 6 58.85 -47.76 6.00
N ASP A 7 58.29 -47.95 4.80
CA ASP A 7 58.83 -47.72 3.47
C ASP A 7 58.86 -46.26 3.00
N ASP A 8 59.82 -46.00 2.10
CA ASP A 8 59.99 -44.84 1.24
C ASP A 8 58.90 -44.76 0.14
N ALA A 9 58.15 -43.66 0.11
CA ALA A 9 57.63 -43.03 -1.13
C ALA A 9 56.83 -41.76 -0.78
N SER A 10 57.46 -40.58 -0.76
CA SER A 10 56.75 -39.29 -0.91
C SER A 10 57.68 -38.12 -1.21
N THR A 11 58.13 -38.01 -2.45
CA THR A 11 58.80 -36.80 -2.97
C THR A 11 58.18 -36.38 -4.29
N GLU A 12 56.86 -36.17 -4.31
CA GLU A 12 56.20 -35.52 -5.46
C GLU A 12 54.84 -34.89 -5.10
N GLU A 13 54.75 -34.11 -4.02
CA GLU A 13 53.55 -33.29 -3.77
C GLU A 13 53.82 -31.98 -2.99
N ALA A 14 54.98 -31.38 -3.22
CA ALA A 14 55.34 -30.06 -2.71
C ALA A 14 54.95 -28.95 -3.71
N ALA A 15 53.65 -28.76 -3.96
CA ALA A 15 53.11 -27.60 -4.68
C ALA A 15 52.03 -26.91 -3.84
N ALA A 16 52.48 -25.97 -3.01
CA ALA A 16 51.78 -24.83 -2.41
C ALA A 16 50.23 -24.79 -2.46
N LYS A 17 49.55 -25.46 -1.51
CA LYS A 17 48.21 -25.03 -1.07
C LYS A 17 48.36 -23.89 -0.07
N LEU A 18 48.51 -22.66 -0.56
CA LEU A 18 48.31 -21.46 0.26
C LEU A 18 46.88 -21.52 0.83
N LYS A 19 46.75 -21.64 2.17
CA LYS A 19 45.46 -21.63 2.84
C LYS A 19 44.83 -20.25 2.68
N LEU A 20 43.86 -20.14 1.78
CA LEU A 20 43.06 -18.92 1.58
C LEU A 20 42.58 -18.37 2.91
N THR A 21 42.84 -17.09 3.14
CA THR A 21 42.44 -16.33 4.33
C THR A 21 40.92 -16.26 4.46
N LYS A 22 40.42 -15.92 5.66
CA LYS A 22 38.97 -15.80 5.91
C LYS A 22 38.31 -14.73 5.03
N SER A 23 39.02 -13.65 4.72
CA SER A 23 38.59 -12.58 3.80
C SER A 23 38.51 -13.08 2.36
N GLU A 24 39.54 -13.79 1.88
CA GLU A 24 39.56 -14.37 0.53
C GLU A 24 38.45 -15.40 0.32
N ARG A 25 38.18 -16.25 1.31
CA ARG A 25 37.04 -17.19 1.25
C ARG A 25 35.69 -16.47 1.19
N LYS A 26 35.54 -15.35 1.93
CA LYS A 26 34.31 -14.53 1.92
C LYS A 26 34.13 -13.82 0.58
N ALA A 27 35.20 -13.27 0.01
CA ALA A 27 35.20 -12.66 -1.32
C ALA A 27 34.84 -13.67 -2.41
N ARG A 28 35.46 -14.86 -2.39
CA ARG A 28 35.20 -15.93 -3.37
C ARG A 28 33.76 -16.45 -3.31
N ARG A 29 33.16 -16.55 -2.11
CA ARG A 29 31.73 -16.87 -1.94
C ARG A 29 30.81 -15.78 -2.47
N LYS A 30 31.16 -14.50 -2.28
CA LYS A 30 30.40 -13.36 -2.83
C LYS A 30 30.43 -13.37 -4.36
N VAL A 31 31.61 -13.54 -4.96
CA VAL A 31 31.77 -13.64 -6.42
C VAL A 31 30.98 -14.82 -6.99
N ALA A 32 31.03 -16.01 -6.35
CA ALA A 32 30.23 -17.16 -6.79
C ALA A 32 28.71 -16.92 -6.69
N ARG A 33 28.24 -16.24 -5.62
CA ARG A 33 26.84 -15.84 -5.48
C ARG A 33 26.43 -14.85 -6.58
N CYS A 34 27.30 -13.88 -6.86
CA CYS A 34 27.08 -12.88 -7.91
C CYS A 34 27.05 -13.51 -9.30
N ALA A 35 27.96 -14.45 -9.62
CA ALA A 35 27.96 -15.18 -10.87
C ALA A 35 26.62 -15.90 -11.14
N ARG A 36 26.01 -16.49 -10.10
CA ARG A 36 24.67 -17.07 -10.20
C ARG A 36 23.61 -16.02 -10.52
N ILE A 37 23.61 -14.88 -9.81
CA ILE A 37 22.66 -13.78 -10.04
C ILE A 37 22.79 -13.22 -11.46
N ILE A 38 24.02 -13.02 -11.95
CA ILE A 38 24.32 -12.54 -13.30
C ILE A 38 23.75 -13.50 -14.35
N ARG A 39 24.01 -14.80 -14.20
CA ARG A 39 23.45 -15.84 -15.09
C ARG A 39 21.91 -15.84 -15.07
N GLU A 40 21.30 -15.77 -13.89
CA GLU A 40 19.84 -15.77 -13.74
C GLU A 40 19.17 -14.50 -14.29
N SER A 41 19.82 -13.34 -14.15
CA SER A 41 19.24 -12.03 -14.48
C SER A 41 19.48 -11.57 -15.92
N ILE A 42 20.67 -11.81 -16.47
CA ILE A 42 21.06 -11.36 -17.82
C ILE A 42 21.52 -12.48 -18.74
N GLY A 43 21.53 -13.74 -18.28
CA GLY A 43 21.82 -14.90 -19.13
C GLY A 43 23.27 -15.03 -19.58
N VAL A 44 24.21 -14.40 -18.86
CA VAL A 44 25.64 -14.39 -19.21
C VAL A 44 26.48 -15.04 -18.11
N ASP A 45 27.50 -15.78 -18.52
CA ASP A 45 28.46 -16.42 -17.65
C ASP A 45 29.67 -15.53 -17.34
N VAL A 46 30.13 -15.61 -16.10
CA VAL A 46 31.38 -14.99 -15.66
C VAL A 46 32.57 -15.81 -16.16
N CYS A 47 33.62 -15.15 -16.64
CA CYS A 47 34.87 -15.77 -17.07
C CYS A 47 36.07 -15.29 -16.23
N ASP A 48 37.16 -16.09 -16.29
CA ASP A 48 38.37 -15.88 -15.48
C ASP A 48 39.46 -15.06 -16.21
N HIS A 49 39.22 -14.64 -17.45
CA HIS A 49 40.16 -13.85 -18.25
C HIS A 49 39.57 -12.46 -18.54
N PRO A 50 40.40 -11.40 -18.65
CA PRO A 50 39.90 -10.07 -18.95
C PRO A 50 39.21 -9.99 -20.30
N THR A 51 38.06 -9.34 -20.32
CA THR A 51 37.32 -8.96 -21.52
C THR A 51 36.98 -7.48 -21.44
N ARG A 52 36.49 -6.88 -22.54
CA ARG A 52 36.02 -5.50 -22.53
C ARG A 52 34.78 -5.27 -21.64
N PHE A 53 34.18 -6.33 -21.08
CA PHE A 53 32.97 -6.27 -20.27
C PHE A 53 33.30 -6.52 -18.79
N LEU A 54 33.18 -5.47 -17.97
CA LEU A 54 33.47 -5.52 -16.54
C LEU A 54 32.18 -5.48 -15.72
N VAL A 55 31.90 -6.53 -14.97
CA VAL A 55 30.81 -6.55 -14.00
C VAL A 55 31.26 -5.95 -12.68
N LEU A 56 30.51 -4.96 -12.20
CA LEU A 56 30.70 -4.31 -10.91
C LEU A 56 29.68 -4.86 -9.91
N ASN A 57 30.07 -5.89 -9.14
CA ASN A 57 29.19 -6.43 -8.11
C ASN A 57 29.13 -5.50 -6.89
N ASN A 58 27.96 -5.42 -6.26
CA ASN A 58 27.66 -4.49 -5.16
C ASN A 58 27.62 -3.01 -5.60
N CYS A 59 27.31 -2.77 -6.87
CA CYS A 59 27.26 -1.45 -7.49
C CYS A 59 26.06 -1.29 -8.46
N GLY A 60 25.05 -2.14 -8.34
CA GLY A 60 23.83 -2.01 -9.14
C GLY A 60 22.82 -1.00 -8.56
N THR A 61 21.64 -0.97 -9.16
CA THR A 61 20.57 -0.02 -8.80
C THR A 61 20.07 -0.16 -7.36
N VAL A 62 20.13 -1.36 -6.78
CA VAL A 62 19.77 -1.57 -5.36
C VAL A 62 20.89 -1.21 -4.39
N CYS A 63 22.12 -1.05 -4.89
CA CYS A 63 23.31 -0.68 -4.11
C CYS A 63 23.61 0.83 -4.19
N GLY A 64 22.82 1.60 -4.96
CA GLY A 64 23.04 3.04 -5.12
C GLY A 64 24.04 3.44 -6.22
N GLY A 65 24.44 2.50 -7.09
CA GLY A 65 25.31 2.83 -8.22
C GLY A 65 24.58 3.61 -9.32
N SER A 66 25.03 4.83 -9.61
CA SER A 66 24.56 5.64 -10.74
C SER A 66 25.54 5.59 -11.91
N TYR A 67 25.03 5.89 -13.11
CA TYR A 67 25.86 5.94 -14.32
C TYR A 67 26.99 6.95 -14.16
N GLU A 68 26.66 8.16 -13.70
CA GLU A 68 27.57 9.29 -13.60
C GLU A 68 28.70 9.02 -12.59
N ALA A 69 28.37 8.38 -11.46
CA ALA A 69 29.34 8.08 -10.42
C ALA A 69 30.30 6.96 -10.86
N ILE A 70 29.79 5.91 -11.52
CA ILE A 70 30.63 4.84 -12.08
C ILE A 70 31.53 5.39 -13.19
N TYR A 71 30.97 6.20 -14.10
CA TYR A 71 31.73 6.83 -15.17
C TYR A 71 32.84 7.72 -14.60
N GLY A 72 32.52 8.59 -13.63
CA GLY A 72 33.45 9.52 -12.99
C GLY A 72 34.71 8.85 -12.42
N ASP A 73 34.56 7.68 -11.79
CA ASP A 73 35.71 6.96 -11.23
C ASP A 73 36.44 6.09 -12.25
N LEU A 74 35.75 5.51 -13.23
CA LEU A 74 36.32 4.47 -14.09
C LEU A 74 36.79 4.96 -15.46
N HIS A 75 36.35 6.13 -15.93
CA HIS A 75 36.76 6.64 -17.24
C HIS A 75 38.27 6.94 -17.34
N CYS A 76 38.97 7.06 -16.21
CA CYS A 76 40.41 7.34 -16.19
C CYS A 76 41.27 6.12 -16.55
N TYR A 77 40.70 4.91 -16.49
CA TYR A 77 41.39 3.66 -16.87
C TYR A 77 41.25 3.34 -18.37
N GLY A 78 40.38 4.06 -19.08
CA GLY A 78 40.21 3.95 -20.53
C GLY A 78 38.85 4.42 -21.02
N SER A 79 38.68 4.39 -22.34
CA SER A 79 37.43 4.77 -23.00
C SER A 79 36.31 3.78 -22.66
N ILE A 80 35.23 4.31 -22.07
CA ILE A 80 34.01 3.58 -21.75
C ILE A 80 33.02 3.80 -22.91
N GLN A 81 32.60 2.71 -23.54
CA GLN A 81 31.56 2.72 -24.56
C GLN A 81 30.18 2.94 -23.91
N ASP A 82 29.86 2.22 -22.84
CA ASP A 82 28.61 2.40 -22.10
C ASP A 82 28.68 1.80 -20.68
N ILE A 83 27.72 2.16 -19.83
CA ILE A 83 27.51 1.55 -18.51
C ILE A 83 26.07 1.08 -18.42
N LEU A 84 25.91 -0.22 -18.26
CA LEU A 84 24.62 -0.88 -18.22
C LEU A 84 24.17 -1.10 -16.78
N LEU A 85 23.03 -0.49 -16.45
CA LEU A 85 22.37 -0.61 -15.16
C LEU A 85 21.07 -1.40 -15.34
N PHE A 86 20.77 -2.31 -14.41
CA PHE A 86 19.58 -3.15 -14.50
C PHE A 86 18.65 -2.87 -13.31
N PRO A 87 17.34 -2.59 -13.55
CA PRO A 87 16.39 -2.37 -12.47
C PRO A 87 16.37 -3.53 -11.46
N GLY A 88 16.50 -3.23 -10.18
CA GLY A 88 16.43 -4.22 -9.11
C GLY A 88 17.67 -5.11 -8.94
N GLN A 89 18.73 -4.90 -9.75
CA GLN A 89 19.94 -5.73 -9.69
C GLN A 89 21.03 -5.12 -8.81
N PRO A 90 21.85 -5.95 -8.12
CA PRO A 90 22.95 -5.52 -7.26
C PRO A 90 24.27 -5.30 -8.01
N PHE A 91 24.27 -5.40 -9.34
CA PHE A 91 25.46 -5.22 -10.17
C PHE A 91 25.20 -4.25 -11.32
N ALA A 92 26.29 -3.71 -11.87
CA ALA A 92 26.33 -2.93 -13.11
C ALA A 92 27.34 -3.59 -14.07
N VAL A 93 27.25 -3.28 -15.36
CA VAL A 93 28.22 -3.75 -16.37
C VAL A 93 28.82 -2.54 -17.07
N VAL A 94 30.14 -2.39 -17.00
CA VAL A 94 30.88 -1.37 -17.75
C VAL A 94 31.40 -2.00 -19.03
N VAL A 95 31.12 -1.37 -20.16
CA VAL A 95 31.60 -1.76 -21.47
C VAL A 95 32.73 -0.83 -21.85
N PHE A 96 33.97 -1.30 -21.75
CA PHE A 96 35.15 -0.58 -22.26
C PHE A 96 35.30 -0.79 -23.77
N GLU A 97 36.11 0.04 -24.42
CA GLU A 97 36.50 -0.21 -25.82
C GLU A 97 37.45 -1.39 -25.98
N ASP A 98 38.30 -1.64 -24.98
CA ASP A 98 39.28 -2.72 -24.98
C ASP A 98 39.38 -3.46 -23.63
N ALA A 99 39.95 -4.66 -23.67
CA ALA A 99 40.09 -5.52 -22.49
C ALA A 99 41.19 -5.06 -21.52
N ASN A 100 42.18 -4.27 -21.97
CA ASN A 100 43.27 -3.81 -21.11
C ASN A 100 42.78 -2.74 -20.14
N SER A 101 41.96 -1.80 -20.61
CA SER A 101 41.30 -0.80 -19.76
C SER A 101 40.37 -1.44 -18.72
N SER A 102 39.59 -2.45 -19.14
CA SER A 102 38.77 -3.25 -18.24
C SER A 102 39.60 -3.98 -17.17
N ALA A 103 40.73 -4.57 -17.55
CA ALA A 103 41.66 -5.23 -16.62
C ALA A 103 42.29 -4.25 -15.62
N ALA A 104 42.67 -3.05 -16.08
CA ALA A 104 43.23 -2.01 -15.23
C ALA A 104 42.21 -1.53 -14.18
N ALA A 105 40.98 -1.25 -14.61
CA ALA A 105 39.88 -0.89 -13.72
C ALA A 105 39.56 -2.01 -12.71
N ALA A 106 39.52 -3.27 -13.17
CA ALA A 106 39.32 -4.42 -12.29
C ALA A 106 40.44 -4.56 -11.25
N SER A 107 41.69 -4.28 -11.62
CA SER A 107 42.81 -4.32 -10.68
C SER A 107 42.67 -3.25 -9.60
N TYR A 108 42.34 -2.01 -9.98
CA TYR A 108 42.08 -0.94 -9.02
C TYR A 108 40.96 -1.31 -8.03
N LEU A 109 39.84 -1.82 -8.51
CA LEU A 109 38.67 -2.16 -7.69
C LEU A 109 38.89 -3.34 -6.74
N ARG A 110 39.88 -4.21 -6.99
CA ARG A 110 40.24 -5.30 -6.06
C ARG A 110 40.91 -4.77 -4.79
N ASP A 111 41.68 -3.70 -4.93
CA ASP A 111 42.52 -3.18 -3.86
C ASP A 111 41.93 -1.91 -3.21
N ASN A 112 40.94 -1.28 -3.85
CA ASN A 112 40.39 0.00 -3.43
C ASN A 112 38.85 -0.04 -3.34
N VAL A 113 38.30 0.75 -2.42
CA VAL A 113 36.87 1.06 -2.38
C VAL A 113 36.66 2.32 -3.22
N PRO A 114 35.89 2.26 -4.33
CA PRO A 114 35.68 3.42 -5.19
C PRO A 114 34.81 4.48 -4.52
N SER A 115 34.90 5.72 -4.98
CA SER A 115 34.18 6.87 -4.40
C SER A 115 32.66 6.71 -4.51
N PHE A 116 32.20 6.01 -5.55
CA PHE A 116 30.78 5.74 -5.79
C PHE A 116 30.18 4.62 -4.91
N SER A 117 30.97 3.95 -4.08
CA SER A 117 30.49 2.86 -3.21
C SER A 117 30.99 3.00 -1.78
N LYS A 118 30.13 2.72 -0.80
CA LYS A 118 30.53 2.66 0.62
C LYS A 118 31.18 1.33 1.00
N ASP A 119 30.98 0.31 0.18
CA ASP A 119 31.46 -1.04 0.40
C ASP A 119 32.39 -1.47 -0.75
N PRO A 120 33.28 -2.45 -0.53
CA PRO A 120 34.08 -3.03 -1.61
C PRO A 120 33.21 -3.52 -2.77
N VAL A 121 33.64 -3.17 -3.98
CA VAL A 121 33.06 -3.63 -5.25
C VAL A 121 33.85 -4.84 -5.70
N PHE A 122 33.18 -5.90 -6.15
CA PHE A 122 33.86 -7.12 -6.57
C PHE A 122 33.81 -7.25 -8.10
N PRO A 123 34.90 -6.90 -8.81
CA PRO A 123 34.93 -6.96 -10.26
C PRO A 123 34.91 -8.42 -10.77
N ALA A 124 34.24 -8.65 -11.88
CA ALA A 124 34.25 -9.93 -12.60
C ALA A 124 34.14 -9.68 -14.12
N PHE A 125 34.63 -10.59 -14.95
CA PHE A 125 34.56 -10.46 -16.41
C PHE A 125 33.45 -11.34 -16.98
N ILE A 126 32.89 -10.96 -18.13
CA ILE A 126 31.90 -11.76 -18.87
C ILE A 126 32.29 -11.83 -20.35
N GLU A 127 31.92 -12.91 -21.04
CA GLU A 127 32.35 -13.16 -22.42
C GLU A 127 31.62 -12.33 -23.48
N ARG A 128 30.39 -11.91 -23.19
CA ARG A 128 29.51 -11.24 -24.16
C ARG A 128 28.76 -10.09 -23.50
N ALA A 129 28.44 -9.07 -24.31
CA ALA A 129 27.58 -7.99 -23.89
C ALA A 129 26.18 -8.53 -23.53
N PRO A 130 25.58 -8.09 -22.41
CA PRO A 130 24.18 -8.40 -22.12
C PRO A 130 23.25 -7.67 -23.09
N SER A 131 22.03 -8.22 -23.26
CA SER A 131 21.01 -7.56 -24.07
C SER A 131 20.63 -6.20 -23.49
N ILE A 132 20.66 -5.15 -24.31
CA ILE A 132 20.29 -3.78 -23.93
C ILE A 132 18.79 -3.70 -23.54
N ALA A 133 17.97 -4.64 -24.00
CA ALA A 133 16.53 -4.69 -23.71
C ALA A 133 16.20 -4.81 -22.20
N THR A 134 17.13 -5.28 -21.37
CA THR A 134 16.94 -5.40 -19.91
C THR A 134 17.44 -4.18 -19.13
N ASN A 135 18.15 -3.25 -19.78
CA ASN A 135 18.61 -1.97 -19.23
C ASN A 135 17.59 -0.87 -19.54
N THR A 136 16.34 -1.04 -19.15
CA THR A 136 15.32 -0.02 -19.42
C THR A 136 14.26 0.04 -18.34
N CYS A 137 13.77 1.26 -18.09
CA CYS A 137 12.53 1.52 -17.39
C CYS A 137 11.48 2.15 -18.33
N SER A 138 11.72 2.09 -19.65
CA SER A 138 10.93 2.75 -20.70
C SER A 138 9.42 2.52 -20.57
N ASN A 139 8.98 1.31 -20.25
CA ASN A 139 7.55 1.02 -20.06
C ASN A 139 6.85 1.92 -19.03
N LEU A 140 7.56 2.39 -18.00
CA LEU A 140 7.01 3.32 -17.01
C LEU A 140 7.06 4.78 -17.47
N PHE A 141 7.99 5.14 -18.35
CA PHE A 141 8.18 6.50 -18.86
C PHE A 141 7.70 6.62 -20.32
N ASP A 142 6.80 5.74 -20.74
CA ASP A 142 6.26 5.71 -22.09
C ASP A 142 5.23 6.81 -22.25
N ASP A 143 5.55 7.81 -23.08
CA ASP A 143 4.71 8.96 -23.37
C ASP A 143 3.33 8.56 -23.96
N SER A 144 3.22 7.38 -24.58
CA SER A 144 1.94 6.89 -25.14
C SER A 144 0.92 6.49 -24.07
N ASN A 145 1.37 6.24 -22.84
CA ASN A 145 0.52 5.83 -21.73
C ASN A 145 0.19 6.97 -20.75
N VAL A 146 0.71 8.18 -21.01
CA VAL A 146 0.55 9.34 -20.12
C VAL A 146 -0.95 9.66 -19.93
N PRO A 147 -1.41 9.82 -18.67
CA PRO A 147 -2.80 10.16 -18.38
C PRO A 147 -3.23 11.44 -19.11
N GLN A 148 -4.42 11.41 -19.73
CA GLN A 148 -4.98 12.61 -20.35
C GLN A 148 -5.14 13.73 -19.31
N GLY A 149 -4.73 14.95 -19.69
CA GLY A 149 -4.76 16.11 -18.80
C GLY A 149 -3.56 16.24 -17.85
N LEU A 150 -2.60 15.32 -17.90
CA LEU A 150 -1.30 15.47 -17.22
C LEU A 150 -0.38 16.37 -18.04
N LYS A 151 0.18 17.41 -17.42
CA LYS A 151 1.13 18.31 -18.10
C LYS A 151 2.29 18.70 -17.19
N LEU A 152 3.52 18.51 -17.64
CA LEU A 152 4.73 18.97 -16.95
C LEU A 152 5.28 20.23 -17.62
N ILE A 153 5.47 21.29 -16.82
CA ILE A 153 6.15 22.52 -17.21
C ILE A 153 7.51 22.53 -16.51
N LYS A 154 8.58 22.40 -17.29
CA LYS A 154 9.95 22.57 -16.79
C LYS A 154 10.26 24.04 -16.61
N ASP A 155 11.12 24.36 -15.65
CA ASP A 155 11.56 25.74 -15.36
C ASP A 155 10.39 26.73 -15.19
N ALA A 156 9.34 26.27 -14.50
CA ALA A 156 8.12 27.03 -14.23
C ALA A 156 8.35 28.22 -13.29
N VAL A 157 9.41 28.14 -12.48
CA VAL A 157 9.94 29.23 -11.65
C VAL A 157 11.44 29.38 -11.88
N SER A 158 11.95 30.59 -11.73
CA SER A 158 13.39 30.89 -11.76
C SER A 158 14.10 30.38 -10.50
N GLU A 159 15.43 30.31 -10.52
CA GLU A 159 16.24 29.99 -9.33
C GLU A 159 16.02 31.01 -8.20
N TYR A 160 15.82 32.29 -8.55
CA TYR A 160 15.48 33.32 -7.58
C TYR A 160 14.13 33.05 -6.91
N GLU A 161 13.08 32.78 -7.69
CA GLU A 161 11.76 32.43 -7.15
C GLU A 161 11.78 31.14 -6.32
N GLU A 162 12.53 30.12 -6.76
CA GLU A 162 12.75 28.89 -5.97
C GLU A 162 13.36 29.20 -4.60
N SER A 163 14.36 30.10 -4.54
CA SER A 163 15.01 30.47 -3.28
C SER A 163 14.05 31.17 -2.31
N VAL A 164 13.22 32.09 -2.84
CA VAL A 164 12.20 32.81 -2.08
C VAL A 164 11.15 31.83 -1.55
N LEU A 165 10.61 30.97 -2.42
CA LEU A 165 9.59 30.00 -2.04
C LEU A 165 10.14 28.92 -1.09
N ALA A 166 11.41 28.51 -1.21
CA ALA A 166 12.01 27.55 -0.29
C ALA A 166 12.16 28.11 1.14
N GLN A 167 12.36 29.43 1.27
CA GLN A 167 12.53 30.13 2.55
C GLN A 167 11.22 30.62 3.17
N LEU A 168 10.13 30.63 2.40
CA LEU A 168 8.80 31.06 2.84
C LEU A 168 8.28 30.29 4.06
N ILE A 169 8.66 29.02 4.17
CA ILE A 169 8.20 28.13 5.24
C ILE A 169 9.37 27.82 6.19
N THR A 170 9.21 28.19 7.45
CA THR A 170 10.07 27.71 8.53
C THR A 170 9.68 26.29 8.88
N TRP A 171 10.67 25.39 8.89
CA TRP A 171 10.50 23.98 9.24
C TRP A 171 11.03 23.73 10.66
N GLY A 172 10.58 22.65 11.30
CA GLY A 172 11.12 22.22 12.61
C GLY A 172 12.54 21.67 12.50
N ASP A 173 13.14 21.31 13.64
CA ASP A 173 14.48 20.73 13.67
C ASP A 173 14.51 19.40 12.85
N PRO A 174 15.41 19.25 11.87
CA PRO A 174 15.55 18.03 11.09
C PRO A 174 15.79 16.75 11.91
N GLU A 175 16.42 16.86 13.10
CA GLU A 175 16.68 15.69 13.95
C GLU A 175 15.42 15.20 14.68
N GLU A 176 14.49 16.08 15.06
CA GLU A 176 13.17 15.71 15.60
C GLU A 176 12.28 15.10 14.52
N SER A 177 12.36 15.61 13.29
CA SER A 177 11.64 15.07 12.12
C SER A 177 12.14 13.69 11.65
N LYS A 178 13.36 13.26 12.01
CA LYS A 178 13.84 11.89 11.74
C LYS A 178 13.15 10.85 12.62
N ALA A 179 12.68 11.23 13.82
CA ALA A 179 11.94 10.37 14.72
C ALA A 179 10.49 10.16 14.26
N LEU A 180 9.94 11.13 13.54
CA LEU A 180 8.61 11.07 12.94
C LEU A 180 8.67 10.36 11.58
N ARG A 181 7.96 9.24 11.42
CA ARG A 181 7.78 8.58 10.11
C ARG A 181 6.93 9.41 9.12
N GLN A 182 6.46 10.59 9.53
CA GLN A 182 5.53 11.45 8.79
C GLN A 182 6.27 12.65 8.18
N ARG A 183 5.74 13.15 7.06
CA ARG A 183 6.26 14.32 6.32
C ARG A 183 5.77 15.61 7.00
N GLU A 184 6.58 16.67 6.97
CA GLU A 184 6.16 17.99 7.46
C GLU A 184 5.21 18.63 6.44
N VAL A 185 4.07 19.16 6.90
CA VAL A 185 3.04 19.76 6.05
C VAL A 185 2.56 21.08 6.64
N ARG A 186 2.35 22.09 5.78
CA ARG A 186 1.71 23.35 6.11
C ARG A 186 0.59 23.67 5.10
N HIS A 187 -0.48 24.30 5.58
CA HIS A 187 -1.65 24.64 4.77
C HIS A 187 -1.92 26.15 4.76
N PHE A 188 -2.43 26.66 3.65
CA PHE A 188 -2.86 28.05 3.47
C PHE A 188 -4.21 28.08 2.74
N GLY A 189 -5.01 29.10 3.04
CA GLY A 189 -6.39 29.28 2.58
C GLY A 189 -7.36 28.35 3.29
N TYR A 190 -7.14 27.04 3.16
CA TYR A 190 -7.93 26.01 3.84
C TYR A 190 -7.01 24.91 4.37
N ALA A 191 -7.27 24.47 5.61
CA ALA A 191 -6.57 23.34 6.18
C ALA A 191 -7.06 22.04 5.54
N PHE A 192 -6.12 21.18 5.16
CA PHE A 192 -6.48 19.83 4.74
C PHE A 192 -6.81 19.00 5.97
N ASP A 193 -8.04 18.52 6.06
CA ASP A 193 -8.47 17.60 7.09
C ASP A 193 -8.17 16.18 6.60
N TYR A 194 -7.13 15.58 7.17
CA TYR A 194 -6.67 14.24 6.82
C TYR A 194 -7.66 13.15 7.18
N SER A 195 -8.54 13.41 8.14
CA SER A 195 -9.64 12.51 8.41
C SER A 195 -10.63 12.59 7.25
N LEU A 196 -11.00 13.80 6.77
CA LEU A 196 -11.91 13.99 5.61
C LEU A 196 -11.30 13.58 4.28
N GLN A 197 -9.97 13.43 4.24
CA GLN A 197 -9.21 13.40 2.99
C GLN A 197 -9.58 14.58 2.09
N GLY A 198 -9.83 15.74 2.70
CA GLY A 198 -10.48 16.87 2.07
C GLY A 198 -10.32 18.16 2.88
N VAL A 199 -11.28 19.07 2.77
CA VAL A 199 -11.27 20.38 3.43
C VAL A 199 -12.62 20.70 4.05
N GLN A 200 -12.59 21.36 5.22
CA GLN A 200 -13.79 21.96 5.80
C GLN A 200 -14.06 23.30 5.11
N LYS A 201 -15.12 23.35 4.29
CA LYS A 201 -15.39 24.50 3.39
C LYS A 201 -15.88 25.74 4.14
N ASP A 202 -16.44 25.56 5.32
CA ASP A 202 -16.97 26.57 6.23
C ASP A 202 -15.93 27.10 7.23
N ALA A 203 -14.73 26.51 7.27
CA ALA A 203 -13.64 26.90 8.17
C ALA A 203 -12.35 27.28 7.39
N PRO A 204 -12.34 28.38 6.61
CA PRO A 204 -11.12 28.87 5.99
C PRO A 204 -10.09 29.32 7.04
N LEU A 205 -8.81 29.15 6.71
CA LEU A 205 -7.70 29.69 7.50
C LEU A 205 -7.63 31.21 7.36
N SER A 206 -7.11 31.87 8.39
CA SER A 206 -6.85 33.32 8.35
C SER A 206 -5.75 33.69 7.35
N GLU A 207 -4.76 32.81 7.16
CA GLU A 207 -3.68 32.98 6.19
C GLU A 207 -4.12 32.46 4.82
N GLY A 208 -4.26 33.37 3.84
CA GLY A 208 -4.45 33.01 2.43
C GLY A 208 -3.17 32.50 1.77
N ILE A 209 -3.24 32.17 0.48
CA ILE A 209 -2.05 31.79 -0.29
C ILE A 209 -1.03 32.95 -0.26
N PRO A 210 0.24 32.71 0.10
CA PRO A 210 1.26 33.75 0.17
C PRO A 210 1.44 34.51 -1.14
N SER A 211 1.65 35.82 -1.03
CA SER A 211 1.74 36.74 -2.18
C SER A 211 2.87 36.40 -3.15
N GLU A 212 3.92 35.76 -2.65
CA GLU A 212 5.09 35.28 -3.37
C GLU A 212 4.75 34.18 -4.38
N CYS A 213 3.65 33.45 -4.18
CA CYS A 213 3.16 32.44 -5.12
C CYS A 213 2.40 33.06 -6.30
N VAL A 214 1.85 34.27 -6.13
CA VAL A 214 0.92 34.90 -7.09
C VAL A 214 1.55 35.17 -8.46
N PRO A 215 2.81 35.65 -8.59
CA PRO A 215 3.43 35.86 -9.90
C PRO A 215 3.48 34.59 -10.74
N PHE A 216 3.86 33.46 -10.13
CA PHE A 216 3.88 32.15 -10.78
C PHE A 216 2.47 31.70 -11.21
N LEU A 217 1.50 31.82 -10.31
CA LEU A 217 0.11 31.41 -10.59
C LEU A 217 -0.53 32.27 -11.71
N ASN A 218 -0.27 33.57 -11.72
CA ASN A 218 -0.72 34.46 -12.79
C ASN A 218 -0.15 34.07 -14.16
N ARG A 219 1.10 33.60 -14.22
CA ARG A 219 1.67 33.08 -15.48
C ARG A 219 0.93 31.84 -15.97
N LEU A 220 0.54 30.93 -15.06
CA LEU A 220 -0.25 29.75 -15.43
C LEU A 220 -1.66 30.11 -15.92
N VAL A 221 -2.32 31.08 -15.28
CA VAL A 221 -3.62 31.59 -15.73
C VAL A 221 -3.50 32.27 -17.10
N ALA A 222 -2.52 33.17 -17.28
CA ALA A 222 -2.29 33.86 -18.55
C ALA A 222 -1.95 32.90 -19.70
N ALA A 223 -1.26 31.78 -19.41
CA ALA A 223 -0.97 30.73 -20.38
C ALA A 223 -2.14 29.76 -20.65
N GLY A 224 -3.30 29.98 -20.01
CA GLY A 224 -4.48 29.12 -20.14
C GLY A 224 -4.29 27.73 -19.55
N HIS A 225 -3.42 27.58 -18.55
CA HIS A 225 -3.23 26.32 -17.82
C HIS A 225 -4.11 26.22 -16.57
N LEU A 226 -4.66 27.35 -16.15
CA LEU A 226 -5.64 27.48 -15.07
C LEU A 226 -6.72 28.46 -15.49
N ASP A 227 -7.98 28.16 -15.17
CA ASP A 227 -9.09 29.07 -15.46
C ASP A 227 -9.15 30.26 -14.50
N ARG A 228 -8.60 30.10 -13.29
CA ARG A 228 -8.61 31.07 -12.20
C ARG A 228 -7.51 30.77 -11.18
N LEU A 229 -7.27 31.72 -10.28
CA LEU A 229 -6.33 31.52 -9.18
C LEU A 229 -6.84 30.46 -8.18
N PRO A 230 -5.97 29.57 -7.70
CA PRO A 230 -6.28 28.67 -6.60
C PRO A 230 -6.50 29.47 -5.31
N ASP A 231 -7.25 28.88 -4.37
CA ASP A 231 -7.56 29.45 -3.06
C ASP A 231 -7.12 28.52 -1.89
N GLN A 232 -6.56 27.35 -2.21
CA GLN A 232 -5.98 26.42 -1.25
C GLN A 232 -4.54 26.04 -1.66
N LEU A 233 -3.62 26.04 -0.69
CA LEU A 233 -2.25 25.57 -0.88
C LEU A 233 -1.84 24.61 0.25
N THR A 234 -1.26 23.47 -0.13
CA THR A 234 -0.55 22.56 0.76
C THR A 234 0.93 22.55 0.42
N VAL A 235 1.79 22.93 1.37
CA VAL A 235 3.24 22.84 1.25
C VAL A 235 3.73 21.62 2.01
N THR A 236 4.53 20.77 1.38
CA THR A 236 5.04 19.53 1.99
C THR A 236 6.54 19.41 1.81
N ARG A 237 7.27 19.11 2.89
CA ARG A 237 8.70 18.82 2.86
C ARG A 237 8.93 17.31 2.94
N TYR A 238 9.69 16.80 1.97
CA TYR A 238 10.09 15.40 1.88
C TYR A 238 11.59 15.29 2.15
N LEU A 239 11.96 14.51 3.17
CA LEU A 239 13.32 14.08 3.40
C LEU A 239 13.65 12.82 2.58
N PRO A 240 14.94 12.55 2.27
CA PRO A 240 15.33 11.33 1.56
C PRO A 240 14.82 10.05 2.23
N GLY A 241 14.04 9.26 1.51
CA GLY A 241 13.39 8.05 2.03
C GLY A 241 11.88 8.20 2.28
N GLN A 242 11.37 9.43 2.45
CA GLN A 242 9.95 9.68 2.63
C GLN A 242 9.20 9.68 1.30
N GLY A 243 7.89 9.48 1.37
CA GLY A 243 6.98 9.40 0.23
C GLY A 243 5.54 9.68 0.63
N ILE A 244 4.63 9.53 -0.33
CA ILE A 244 3.18 9.60 -0.11
C ILE A 244 2.52 8.41 -0.84
N PRO A 245 1.67 7.62 -0.15
CA PRO A 245 0.98 6.50 -0.79
C PRO A 245 0.14 6.94 -2.00
N PRO A 246 -0.12 6.04 -2.96
CA PRO A 246 -1.02 6.32 -4.07
C PRO A 246 -2.40 6.75 -3.58
N HIS A 247 -2.89 7.90 -4.06
CA HIS A 247 -4.20 8.45 -3.72
C HIS A 247 -4.75 9.31 -4.88
N VAL A 248 -6.03 9.68 -4.78
CA VAL A 248 -6.69 10.65 -5.66
C VAL A 248 -7.16 11.79 -4.77
N ASP A 249 -6.97 13.03 -5.21
CA ASP A 249 -7.44 14.20 -4.48
C ASP A 249 -8.97 14.26 -4.48
N SER A 250 -9.57 14.57 -3.32
CA SER A 250 -11.02 14.61 -3.12
C SER A 250 -11.74 15.36 -4.24
N HIS A 251 -12.71 14.72 -4.89
CA HIS A 251 -13.53 15.34 -5.94
C HIS A 251 -14.52 16.33 -5.33
N GLU A 252 -14.95 16.10 -4.08
CA GLU A 252 -15.83 16.99 -3.34
C GLU A 252 -15.14 18.26 -2.89
N SER A 253 -13.89 18.15 -2.46
CA SER A 253 -13.14 19.27 -1.90
C SER A 253 -12.59 20.20 -2.98
N PHE A 254 -12.07 19.64 -4.07
CA PHE A 254 -11.30 20.40 -5.06
C PHE A 254 -11.88 20.31 -6.46
N ASP A 255 -11.72 21.40 -7.21
CA ASP A 255 -12.07 21.48 -8.62
C ASP A 255 -11.13 20.63 -9.50
N ASP A 256 -11.20 20.84 -10.82
CA ASP A 256 -10.51 20.02 -11.81
C ASP A 256 -8.99 20.21 -11.83
N TYR A 257 -8.53 21.45 -11.75
CA TYR A 257 -7.10 21.75 -11.86
C TYR A 257 -6.37 21.64 -10.53
N ILE A 258 -5.29 20.85 -10.52
CA ILE A 258 -4.33 20.73 -9.41
C ILE A 258 -2.94 21.03 -9.94
N VAL A 259 -2.21 21.93 -9.27
CA VAL A 259 -0.83 22.28 -9.65
C VAL A 259 0.13 21.86 -8.56
N LEU A 260 1.16 21.10 -8.92
CA LEU A 260 2.22 20.64 -8.03
C LEU A 260 3.55 21.27 -8.48
N LEU A 261 3.95 22.35 -7.82
CA LEU A 261 5.26 22.96 -7.99
C LEU A 261 6.29 22.21 -7.14
N SER A 262 7.37 21.74 -7.76
CA SER A 262 8.44 20.95 -7.12
C SER A 262 9.72 21.78 -7.01
N LEU A 263 10.26 21.90 -5.80
CA LEU A 263 11.46 22.68 -5.48
C LEU A 263 12.53 21.81 -4.80
N GLY A 264 13.80 22.21 -4.94
CA GLY A 264 14.95 21.60 -4.29
C GLY A 264 15.48 20.37 -5.03
N SER A 265 14.91 19.18 -4.77
CA SER A 265 15.42 17.91 -5.30
C SER A 265 14.43 17.25 -6.28
N PRO A 266 14.91 16.64 -7.38
CA PRO A 266 14.05 15.87 -8.28
C PRO A 266 13.40 14.68 -7.57
N ILE A 267 12.24 14.26 -8.08
CA ILE A 267 11.57 13.05 -7.59
C ILE A 267 10.78 12.37 -8.69
N VAL A 268 10.58 11.06 -8.56
CA VAL A 268 9.62 10.34 -9.42
C VAL A 268 8.27 10.21 -8.73
N MET A 269 7.22 10.68 -9.41
CA MET A 269 5.83 10.46 -9.06
C MET A 269 5.25 9.34 -9.91
N ASN A 270 4.60 8.37 -9.28
CA ASN A 270 3.96 7.24 -9.95
C ASN A 270 2.46 7.49 -10.08
N PHE A 271 1.92 7.21 -11.25
CA PHE A 271 0.52 7.24 -11.59
C PHE A 271 0.02 5.82 -11.83
N ARG A 272 -1.15 5.48 -11.30
CA ARG A 272 -1.79 4.18 -11.50
C ARG A 272 -3.26 4.34 -11.85
N HIS A 273 -3.66 3.66 -12.92
CA HIS A 273 -5.05 3.56 -13.34
C HIS A 273 -5.69 2.27 -12.81
N LEU A 274 -7.03 2.26 -12.71
CA LEU A 274 -7.80 1.13 -12.20
C LEU A 274 -7.68 -0.14 -13.06
N ASP A 275 -7.42 0.00 -14.35
CA ASP A 275 -7.22 -1.13 -15.28
C ASP A 275 -5.82 -1.77 -15.18
N GLY A 276 -4.99 -1.30 -14.25
CA GLY A 276 -3.64 -1.82 -14.01
C GLY A 276 -2.53 -1.08 -14.77
N ARG A 277 -2.83 -0.13 -15.66
CA ARG A 277 -1.81 0.72 -16.30
C ARG A 277 -1.04 1.54 -15.25
N GLN A 278 0.26 1.70 -15.47
CA GLN A 278 1.15 2.48 -14.60
C GLN A 278 2.07 3.36 -15.43
N VAL A 279 2.26 4.59 -14.97
CA VAL A 279 3.17 5.58 -15.56
C VAL A 279 3.97 6.23 -14.45
N ALA A 280 5.19 6.66 -14.74
CA ALA A 280 6.06 7.41 -13.86
C ALA A 280 6.44 8.73 -14.52
N GLN A 281 6.41 9.81 -13.75
CA GLN A 281 6.84 11.13 -14.20
C GLN A 281 7.98 11.61 -13.33
N VAL A 282 9.12 11.95 -13.96
CA VAL A 282 10.19 12.69 -13.28
C VAL A 282 9.74 14.13 -13.08
N LEU A 283 9.78 14.61 -11.84
CA LEU A 283 9.52 15.98 -11.44
C LEU A 283 10.84 16.65 -11.07
N PRO A 284 11.50 17.34 -12.01
CA PRO A 284 12.72 18.08 -11.71
C PRO A 284 12.43 19.28 -10.78
N PRO A 285 13.45 19.82 -10.10
CA PRO A 285 13.32 21.09 -9.39
C PRO A 285 12.82 22.20 -10.33
N ARG A 286 12.13 23.19 -9.76
CA ARG A 286 11.50 24.31 -10.46
C ARG A 286 10.44 23.93 -11.50
N SER A 287 9.96 22.69 -11.49
CA SER A 287 8.91 22.26 -12.41
C SER A 287 7.53 22.32 -11.78
N ALA A 288 6.51 22.58 -12.60
CA ALA A 288 5.11 22.52 -12.22
C ALA A 288 4.42 21.38 -12.98
N LEU A 289 3.87 20.43 -12.24
CA LEU A 289 3.00 19.39 -12.79
C LEU A 289 1.54 19.82 -12.64
N ILE A 290 0.76 19.71 -13.70
CA ILE A 290 -0.66 20.05 -13.73
C ILE A 290 -1.45 18.77 -13.94
N LEU A 291 -2.42 18.52 -13.06
CA LEU A 291 -3.43 17.47 -13.22
C LEU A 291 -4.75 18.12 -13.60
N SER A 292 -5.43 17.55 -14.58
CA SER A 292 -6.79 17.89 -15.00
C SER A 292 -7.46 16.69 -15.66
N GLY A 293 -8.79 16.66 -15.69
CA GLY A 293 -9.55 15.56 -16.30
C GLY A 293 -9.14 14.19 -15.74
N ASP A 294 -8.84 13.25 -16.63
CA ASP A 294 -8.53 11.86 -16.25
C ASP A 294 -7.36 11.77 -15.27
N SER A 295 -6.27 12.50 -15.53
CA SER A 295 -5.09 12.51 -14.66
C SER A 295 -5.37 12.94 -13.22
N ARG A 296 -6.46 13.70 -13.00
CA ARG A 296 -6.89 14.20 -11.70
C ARG A 296 -8.00 13.35 -11.06
N TYR A 297 -8.91 12.79 -11.84
CA TYR A 297 -10.09 12.08 -11.31
C TYR A 297 -9.97 10.55 -11.34
N LEU A 298 -9.22 9.99 -12.29
CA LEU A 298 -9.19 8.55 -12.55
C LEU A 298 -7.88 7.90 -12.13
N TRP A 299 -6.78 8.65 -12.21
CA TRP A 299 -5.46 8.15 -11.90
C TRP A 299 -5.09 8.48 -10.47
N SER A 300 -4.73 7.45 -9.71
CA SER A 300 -4.07 7.65 -8.42
C SER A 300 -2.62 8.09 -8.65
N HIS A 301 -2.12 8.98 -7.80
CA HIS A 301 -0.74 9.45 -7.85
C HIS A 301 -0.06 9.29 -6.49
N GLY A 302 1.25 9.04 -6.48
CA GLY A 302 2.00 8.86 -5.25
C GLY A 302 3.51 8.89 -5.45
N ILE A 303 4.24 9.05 -4.35
CA ILE A 303 5.69 9.08 -4.32
C ILE A 303 6.14 7.89 -3.45
N ALA A 304 6.84 6.92 -4.04
CA ALA A 304 7.33 5.76 -3.29
C ALA A 304 8.34 6.18 -2.20
N SER A 305 8.28 5.57 -1.02
CA SER A 305 9.25 5.79 0.06
C SER A 305 10.58 5.10 -0.25
N ARG A 306 11.54 5.85 -0.80
CA ARG A 306 12.88 5.37 -1.19
C ARG A 306 13.90 6.50 -1.23
N LYS A 307 15.18 6.18 -1.24
CA LYS A 307 16.29 7.16 -1.26
C LYS A 307 16.83 7.47 -2.66
N PHE A 308 16.53 6.62 -3.64
CA PHE A 308 16.97 6.73 -5.02
C PHE A 308 15.80 6.42 -5.95
N ASP A 309 15.74 7.11 -7.09
CA ASP A 309 14.82 6.82 -8.19
C ASP A 309 15.59 6.25 -9.38
N VAL A 310 15.04 5.21 -10.00
CA VAL A 310 15.53 4.73 -11.31
C VAL A 310 14.88 5.59 -12.39
N VAL A 311 15.69 6.32 -13.15
CA VAL A 311 15.22 7.26 -14.18
C VAL A 311 15.89 6.99 -15.52
N PRO A 312 15.26 7.39 -16.65
CA PRO A 312 15.92 7.38 -17.95
C PRO A 312 17.16 8.28 -17.93
N ARG A 313 18.23 7.85 -18.59
CA ARG A 313 19.47 8.63 -18.71
C ARG A 313 19.23 9.89 -19.58
N PRO A 314 19.62 11.10 -19.14
CA PRO A 314 19.52 12.30 -19.97
C PRO A 314 20.49 12.21 -21.16
N GLY A 315 20.03 12.42 -22.41
CA GLY A 315 20.95 12.60 -23.56
C GLY A 315 20.77 11.70 -24.80
N GLY A 316 19.66 10.99 -24.97
CA GLY A 316 19.16 10.62 -26.31
C GLY A 316 19.99 9.65 -27.18
N LEU A 317 21.04 9.01 -26.69
CA LEU A 317 21.59 7.80 -27.31
C LEU A 317 21.24 6.59 -26.43
N GLU A 318 20.34 5.77 -26.97
CA GLU A 318 19.91 4.44 -26.52
C GLU A 318 19.54 4.30 -25.03
N ASN A 319 18.23 4.33 -24.76
CA ASN A 319 17.41 3.54 -23.80
C ASN A 319 17.91 3.14 -22.39
N GLY A 320 19.06 3.63 -21.92
CA GLY A 320 19.63 3.27 -20.62
C GLY A 320 19.02 4.01 -19.43
N ILE A 321 19.22 3.44 -18.24
CA ILE A 321 18.77 4.02 -16.97
C ILE A 321 19.94 4.56 -16.13
N THR A 322 19.65 5.46 -15.21
CA THR A 322 20.55 5.85 -14.12
C THR A 322 19.79 5.96 -12.80
N LEU A 323 20.52 6.12 -11.69
CA LEU A 323 19.95 6.43 -10.39
C LEU A 323 20.01 7.93 -10.12
N SER A 324 18.85 8.51 -9.84
CA SER A 324 18.73 9.86 -9.29
C SER A 324 18.63 9.79 -7.76
N GLN A 325 19.59 10.39 -7.05
CA GLN A 325 19.58 10.45 -5.59
C GLN A 325 18.58 11.51 -5.12
N ARG A 326 17.73 11.14 -4.15
CA ARG A 326 16.81 12.09 -3.52
C ARG A 326 17.52 12.91 -2.46
N GLY A 327 17.35 14.22 -2.55
CA GLY A 327 17.66 15.21 -1.52
C GLY A 327 16.39 15.67 -0.80
N VAL A 328 16.46 16.84 -0.17
CA VAL A 328 15.29 17.50 0.41
C VAL A 328 14.45 18.09 -0.73
N ARG A 329 13.18 17.72 -0.82
CA ARG A 329 12.22 18.27 -1.77
C ARG A 329 11.13 19.01 -1.03
N ILE A 330 10.76 20.19 -1.52
CA ILE A 330 9.57 20.91 -1.07
C ILE A 330 8.57 20.93 -2.22
N SER A 331 7.31 20.58 -1.95
CA SER A 331 6.24 20.67 -2.94
C SER A 331 5.15 21.62 -2.51
N TYR A 332 4.75 22.48 -3.42
CA TYR A 332 3.61 23.38 -3.30
C TYR A 332 2.47 22.82 -4.14
N THR A 333 1.41 22.37 -3.49
CA THR A 333 0.22 21.81 -4.14
C THR A 333 -0.92 22.81 -4.06
N PHE A 334 -1.24 23.43 -5.20
CA PHE A 334 -2.28 24.44 -5.32
C PHE A 334 -3.57 23.85 -5.86
N ARG A 335 -4.70 24.23 -5.27
CA ARG A 335 -6.03 23.74 -5.61
C ARG A 335 -7.06 24.86 -5.50
N HIS A 336 -8.17 24.70 -6.20
CA HIS A 336 -9.34 25.54 -6.01
C HIS A 336 -10.44 24.75 -5.27
N ILE A 337 -11.03 25.34 -4.23
CA ILE A 337 -12.10 24.72 -3.46
C ILE A 337 -13.36 24.64 -4.30
N ARG A 338 -13.90 23.42 -4.43
CA ARG A 338 -15.13 23.20 -5.18
C ARG A 338 -16.34 23.74 -4.42
N LYS A 339 -17.12 24.57 -5.09
CA LYS A 339 -18.46 24.98 -4.64
C LYS A 339 -19.51 24.07 -5.26
N GLY A 340 -20.31 23.39 -4.43
CA GLY A 340 -21.29 22.38 -4.86
C GLY A 340 -20.70 20.98 -5.05
N SER A 341 -21.50 20.08 -5.64
CA SER A 341 -21.13 18.69 -5.89
C SER A 341 -20.27 18.54 -7.15
N CYS A 342 -19.38 17.54 -7.15
CA CYS A 342 -18.60 17.20 -8.33
C CYS A 342 -19.49 16.69 -9.48
N LYS A 343 -19.09 17.00 -10.72
CA LYS A 343 -19.77 16.60 -11.96
C LYS A 343 -18.85 15.80 -12.89
N CYS A 344 -17.85 15.11 -12.35
CA CYS A 344 -16.88 14.35 -13.15
C CYS A 344 -17.47 13.14 -13.90
N GLY A 345 -18.73 12.76 -13.62
CA GLY A 345 -19.42 11.66 -14.30
C GLY A 345 -18.98 10.26 -13.87
N ASN A 346 -18.04 10.14 -12.94
CA ASN A 346 -17.54 8.84 -12.46
C ASN A 346 -18.10 8.47 -11.08
N ALA A 347 -19.26 7.81 -11.05
CA ALA A 347 -19.94 7.41 -9.81
C ALA A 347 -19.14 6.42 -8.94
N LEU A 348 -18.19 5.68 -9.52
CA LEU A 348 -17.37 4.69 -8.81
C LEU A 348 -16.15 5.30 -8.12
N LEU A 349 -15.66 6.46 -8.55
CA LEU A 349 -14.48 7.08 -7.94
C LEU A 349 -14.81 8.39 -7.24
N CYS A 350 -15.92 9.03 -7.62
CA CYS A 350 -16.29 10.32 -7.10
C CYS A 350 -16.86 10.22 -5.69
N ASP A 351 -16.07 10.72 -4.76
CA ASP A 351 -16.46 11.02 -3.38
C ASP A 351 -17.78 11.84 -3.34
N SER A 352 -17.97 12.88 -4.16
CA SER A 352 -19.24 13.65 -4.17
C SER A 352 -20.50 12.83 -4.55
N HIS A 353 -20.36 11.76 -5.34
CA HIS A 353 -21.48 10.86 -5.65
C HIS A 353 -21.67 9.78 -4.59
N ARG A 354 -20.62 9.49 -3.80
CA ARG A 354 -20.62 8.55 -2.68
C ARG A 354 -21.01 9.21 -1.34
N PHE A 355 -20.87 10.54 -1.20
CA PHE A 355 -20.97 11.30 0.07
C PHE A 355 -22.09 12.34 0.12
N GLY A 356 -23.21 12.11 -0.57
CA GLY A 356 -24.36 13.04 -0.55
C GLY A 356 -25.06 13.30 0.80
N ASN A 357 -24.55 12.80 1.95
CA ASN A 357 -25.06 13.09 3.29
C ASN A 357 -23.89 13.19 4.30
N GLN A 358 -23.83 14.28 5.08
CA GLN A 358 -22.71 14.64 5.97
C GLN A 358 -22.37 13.59 7.05
N ASP A 359 -23.30 12.69 7.42
CA ASP A 359 -23.05 11.60 8.37
C ASP A 359 -22.21 10.46 7.77
N ASN A 360 -22.34 10.19 6.46
CA ASN A 360 -21.61 9.12 5.78
C ASN A 360 -20.12 9.43 5.61
N ALA A 361 -19.76 10.72 5.50
CA ALA A 361 -18.37 11.12 5.38
C ALA A 361 -17.60 10.75 6.66
N THR A 362 -18.07 11.20 7.82
CA THR A 362 -17.49 10.88 9.15
C THR A 362 -17.43 9.38 9.41
N ALA A 363 -18.50 8.66 9.06
CA ALA A 363 -18.54 7.21 9.11
C ALA A 363 -17.39 6.56 8.32
N LEU A 364 -17.21 6.98 7.06
CA LEU A 364 -16.14 6.45 6.22
C LEU A 364 -14.75 6.81 6.75
N ARG A 365 -14.53 8.01 7.30
CA ARG A 365 -13.24 8.39 7.89
C ARG A 365 -12.85 7.42 8.99
N LEU A 366 -13.78 7.19 9.93
CA LEU A 366 -13.61 6.31 11.06
C LEU A 366 -13.28 4.88 10.58
N GLU A 367 -14.04 4.38 9.62
CA GLU A 367 -13.83 3.05 9.05
C GLU A 367 -12.52 2.94 8.26
N THR A 368 -12.12 4.00 7.54
CA THR A 368 -10.88 4.02 6.79
C THR A 368 -9.67 3.94 7.73
N GLU A 369 -9.66 4.75 8.78
CA GLU A 369 -8.56 4.80 9.74
C GLU A 369 -8.53 3.57 10.66
N HIS A 370 -9.69 3.18 11.19
CA HIS A 370 -9.79 2.18 12.26
C HIS A 370 -10.32 0.81 11.80
N VAL A 371 -10.60 0.61 10.51
CA VAL A 371 -10.93 -0.72 9.97
C VAL A 371 -9.99 -1.02 8.80
N TYR A 372 -10.10 -0.27 7.71
CA TYR A 372 -9.42 -0.62 6.45
C TYR A 372 -7.90 -0.59 6.59
N LYS A 373 -7.34 0.55 7.03
CA LYS A 373 -5.88 0.67 7.22
C LYS A 373 -5.38 -0.32 8.27
N VAL A 374 -6.15 -0.58 9.32
CA VAL A 374 -5.73 -1.53 10.36
C VAL A 374 -5.60 -2.93 9.79
N TYR A 375 -6.64 -3.47 9.16
CA TYR A 375 -6.59 -4.83 8.60
C TYR A 375 -5.56 -4.96 7.48
N GLU A 376 -5.37 -3.92 6.67
CA GLU A 376 -4.30 -3.88 5.67
C GLU A 376 -2.91 -3.98 6.32
N ASN A 377 -2.71 -3.38 7.50
CA ASN A 377 -1.43 -3.42 8.20
C ASN A 377 -1.21 -4.71 9.01
N ILE A 378 -2.26 -5.30 9.58
CA ILE A 378 -2.16 -6.47 10.47
C ILE A 378 -2.44 -7.81 9.77
N ALA A 379 -2.73 -7.82 8.47
CA ALA A 379 -3.23 -8.99 7.72
C ALA A 379 -2.46 -10.30 7.97
N GLU A 380 -1.13 -10.27 7.92
CA GLU A 380 -0.28 -11.45 8.14
C GLU A 380 -0.43 -12.00 9.57
N GLN A 381 -0.24 -11.14 10.58
CA GLN A 381 -0.39 -11.53 11.98
C GLN A 381 -1.81 -11.98 12.35
N PHE A 382 -2.81 -11.31 11.77
CA PHE A 382 -4.20 -11.70 11.89
C PHE A 382 -4.41 -13.10 11.30
N SER A 383 -3.88 -13.37 10.11
CA SER A 383 -3.99 -14.67 9.46
C SER A 383 -3.37 -15.80 10.29
N ASP A 384 -2.19 -15.60 10.85
CA ASP A 384 -1.44 -16.62 11.62
C ASP A 384 -2.20 -17.14 12.85
N THR A 385 -3.08 -16.30 13.38
CA THR A 385 -3.73 -16.55 14.66
C THR A 385 -5.18 -17.02 14.52
N ARG A 386 -5.72 -17.09 13.30
CA ARG A 386 -7.13 -17.43 13.02
C ARG A 386 -7.28 -18.55 11.99
N TYR A 387 -6.92 -19.77 12.37
CA TYR A 387 -7.02 -20.96 11.50
C TYR A 387 -8.25 -21.86 11.80
N LYS A 388 -8.82 -21.81 13.01
CA LYS A 388 -9.91 -22.70 13.40
C LYS A 388 -11.29 -22.13 13.05
N GLN A 389 -12.11 -22.91 12.35
CA GLN A 389 -13.52 -22.58 12.08
C GLN A 389 -14.36 -22.65 13.36
N TRP A 390 -15.35 -21.77 13.48
CA TRP A 390 -16.33 -21.84 14.57
C TRP A 390 -17.31 -23.00 14.31
N PRO A 391 -17.59 -23.86 15.31
CA PRO A 391 -18.37 -25.09 15.08
C PRO A 391 -19.75 -24.84 14.46
N LYS A 392 -20.51 -23.86 14.96
CA LYS A 392 -21.84 -23.54 14.42
C LYS A 392 -21.81 -22.95 13.01
N VAL A 393 -20.73 -22.26 12.64
CA VAL A 393 -20.53 -21.81 11.25
C VAL A 393 -20.23 -23.00 10.34
N ALA A 394 -19.38 -23.93 10.79
CA ALA A 394 -19.11 -25.15 10.05
C ALA A 394 -20.38 -26.01 9.89
N GLU A 395 -21.19 -26.15 10.94
CA GLU A 395 -22.48 -26.85 10.91
C GLU A 395 -23.45 -26.23 9.91
N PHE A 396 -23.54 -24.90 9.86
CA PHE A 396 -24.35 -24.21 8.84
C PHE A 396 -23.89 -24.56 7.43
N LEU A 397 -22.58 -24.52 7.16
CA LEU A 397 -22.01 -24.87 5.85
C LEU A 397 -22.23 -26.35 5.52
N ASP A 398 -22.10 -27.23 6.50
CA ASP A 398 -22.38 -28.67 6.37
C ASP A 398 -23.88 -28.97 6.23
N SER A 399 -24.78 -28.03 6.55
CA SER A 399 -26.22 -28.18 6.30
C SER A 399 -26.64 -27.81 4.87
N LEU A 400 -25.75 -27.21 4.07
CA LEU A 400 -26.04 -26.81 2.69
C LEU A 400 -26.03 -28.03 1.74
N GLU A 401 -26.82 -27.96 0.68
CA GLU A 401 -26.92 -29.02 -0.33
C GLU A 401 -25.65 -29.11 -1.18
N GLN A 402 -25.38 -30.28 -1.75
CA GLN A 402 -24.25 -30.47 -2.65
C GLN A 402 -24.41 -29.58 -3.90
N GLY A 403 -23.32 -28.92 -4.30
CA GLY A 403 -23.30 -28.00 -5.43
C GLY A 403 -23.74 -26.58 -5.10
N SER A 404 -24.15 -26.29 -3.85
CA SER A 404 -24.56 -24.94 -3.47
C SER A 404 -23.43 -23.92 -3.67
N ILE A 405 -23.77 -22.76 -4.22
CA ILE A 405 -22.90 -21.61 -4.41
C ILE A 405 -22.93 -20.74 -3.14
N LEU A 406 -21.79 -20.68 -2.46
CA LEU A 406 -21.58 -19.94 -1.23
C LEU A 406 -20.78 -18.65 -1.49
N LEU A 407 -21.26 -17.55 -0.91
CA LEU A 407 -20.49 -16.32 -0.75
C LEU A 407 -20.01 -16.16 0.71
N ASP A 408 -18.72 -15.90 0.90
CA ASP A 408 -18.17 -15.41 2.18
C ASP A 408 -17.92 -13.89 2.06
N ALA A 409 -18.88 -13.10 2.56
CA ALA A 409 -18.86 -11.65 2.49
C ALA A 409 -18.01 -11.09 3.64
N GLY A 410 -16.82 -10.55 3.31
CA GLY A 410 -15.79 -10.19 4.28
C GLY A 410 -15.01 -11.42 4.76
N CYS A 411 -14.44 -12.18 3.82
CA CYS A 411 -13.87 -13.51 4.06
C CYS A 411 -12.60 -13.52 4.91
N GLY A 412 -11.98 -12.36 5.16
CA GLY A 412 -10.74 -12.25 5.90
C GLY A 412 -9.63 -13.10 5.27
N ASN A 413 -9.04 -14.01 6.05
CA ASN A 413 -8.01 -14.94 5.56
C ASN A 413 -8.58 -16.19 4.86
N GLY A 414 -9.88 -16.22 4.57
CA GLY A 414 -10.55 -17.30 3.83
C GLY A 414 -10.74 -18.58 4.62
N LYS A 415 -10.70 -18.54 5.95
CA LYS A 415 -10.80 -19.75 6.81
C LYS A 415 -12.06 -20.59 6.57
N TYR A 416 -13.15 -20.00 6.07
CA TYR A 416 -14.38 -20.72 5.76
C TYR A 416 -14.44 -21.24 4.31
N LEU A 417 -13.49 -20.84 3.47
CA LEU A 417 -13.41 -21.27 2.06
C LEU A 417 -12.57 -22.54 1.87
N THR A 418 -11.73 -22.92 2.83
CA THR A 418 -10.76 -24.03 2.71
C THR A 418 -11.36 -25.44 2.83
N HIS A 419 -12.47 -25.59 3.57
CA HIS A 419 -13.15 -26.87 3.81
C HIS A 419 -14.50 -26.91 3.09
N HIS A 420 -15.34 -27.93 3.32
CA HIS A 420 -16.67 -28.05 2.70
C HIS A 420 -16.60 -28.26 1.18
N GLY A 421 -15.99 -29.38 0.76
CA GLY A 421 -15.73 -29.70 -0.66
C GLY A 421 -16.98 -29.90 -1.53
N LYS A 422 -18.16 -30.00 -0.91
CA LYS A 422 -19.45 -30.08 -1.61
C LYS A 422 -19.96 -28.73 -2.11
N LEU A 423 -19.36 -27.61 -1.67
CA LEU A 423 -19.81 -26.26 -1.99
C LEU A 423 -18.91 -25.61 -3.03
N ILE A 424 -19.50 -24.81 -3.92
CA ILE A 424 -18.79 -23.89 -4.81
C ILE A 424 -18.66 -22.57 -4.06
N LYS A 425 -17.44 -22.13 -3.75
CA LYS A 425 -17.22 -21.06 -2.77
C LYS A 425 -16.50 -19.89 -3.41
N LEU A 426 -17.02 -18.68 -3.18
CA LEU A 426 -16.37 -17.43 -3.48
C LEU A 426 -16.29 -16.59 -2.21
N GLY A 427 -15.23 -15.79 -2.08
CA GLY A 427 -15.13 -14.79 -1.02
C GLY A 427 -14.77 -13.42 -1.56
N PHE A 428 -15.01 -12.40 -0.75
CA PHE A 428 -14.36 -11.11 -0.97
C PHE A 428 -13.99 -10.48 0.36
N ASP A 429 -12.96 -9.64 0.34
CA ASP A 429 -12.59 -8.80 1.47
C ASP A 429 -12.22 -7.41 0.97
N ARG A 430 -12.31 -6.40 1.85
CA ARG A 430 -11.89 -5.04 1.53
C ARG A 430 -10.37 -4.91 1.53
N SER A 431 -9.68 -5.66 2.39
CA SER A 431 -8.21 -5.64 2.48
C SER A 431 -7.57 -6.41 1.32
N GLN A 432 -6.66 -5.74 0.62
CA GLN A 432 -5.93 -6.36 -0.48
C GLN A 432 -4.98 -7.43 0.06
N ARG A 433 -4.30 -7.18 1.18
CA ARG A 433 -3.40 -8.19 1.79
C ARG A 433 -4.13 -9.46 2.23
N LEU A 434 -5.34 -9.34 2.79
CA LEU A 434 -6.14 -10.53 3.16
C LEU A 434 -6.58 -11.31 1.91
N CYS A 435 -6.96 -10.61 0.84
CA CYS A 435 -7.23 -11.23 -0.45
C CYS A 435 -5.99 -11.95 -1.02
N ASP A 436 -4.81 -11.35 -0.93
CA ASP A 436 -3.56 -11.95 -1.41
C ASP A 436 -3.22 -13.24 -0.63
N ILE A 437 -3.41 -13.25 0.69
CA ILE A 437 -3.27 -14.45 1.52
C ILE A 437 -4.21 -15.56 1.06
N CYS A 438 -5.47 -15.23 0.74
CA CYS A 438 -6.43 -16.21 0.23
C CYS A 438 -6.03 -16.75 -1.14
N ARG A 439 -5.58 -15.89 -2.07
CA ARG A 439 -5.10 -16.31 -3.40
C ARG A 439 -3.88 -17.20 -3.31
N HIS A 440 -2.95 -16.90 -2.40
CA HIS A 440 -1.81 -17.78 -2.11
C HIS A 440 -2.22 -19.17 -1.58
N ARG A 441 -3.42 -19.28 -0.98
CA ARG A 441 -4.03 -20.55 -0.56
C ARG A 441 -4.83 -21.24 -1.68
N GLY A 442 -4.87 -20.67 -2.89
CA GLY A 442 -5.65 -21.18 -4.01
C GLY A 442 -7.17 -20.98 -3.86
N LEU A 443 -7.59 -19.95 -3.14
CA LEU A 443 -9.01 -19.64 -2.91
C LEU A 443 -9.50 -18.59 -3.93
N GLU A 444 -10.75 -18.76 -4.38
CA GLU A 444 -11.42 -17.84 -5.28
C GLU A 444 -11.92 -16.61 -4.52
N VAL A 445 -11.11 -15.54 -4.55
CA VAL A 445 -11.44 -14.28 -3.87
C VAL A 445 -11.14 -13.04 -4.69
N LEU A 446 -11.92 -11.99 -4.45
CA LEU A 446 -11.74 -10.67 -5.05
C LEU A 446 -11.75 -9.56 -3.98
N GLN A 447 -11.15 -8.43 -4.31
CA GLN A 447 -11.22 -7.25 -3.45
C GLN A 447 -12.53 -6.51 -3.72
N ALA A 448 -13.38 -6.34 -2.71
CA ALA A 448 -14.65 -5.61 -2.85
C ALA A 448 -15.12 -4.97 -1.54
N ASP A 449 -16.17 -4.16 -1.66
CA ASP A 449 -16.84 -3.52 -0.53
C ASP A 449 -18.18 -4.23 -0.24
N THR A 450 -18.46 -4.50 1.04
CA THR A 450 -19.71 -5.15 1.45
C THR A 450 -20.93 -4.25 1.22
N LEU A 451 -20.71 -2.93 1.10
CA LEU A 451 -21.76 -1.96 0.77
C LEU A 451 -22.11 -1.94 -0.72
N GLN A 452 -21.29 -2.57 -1.58
CA GLN A 452 -21.52 -2.65 -3.01
C GLN A 452 -20.82 -3.89 -3.59
N MET A 453 -21.50 -5.03 -3.51
CA MET A 453 -20.95 -6.32 -3.92
C MET A 453 -21.00 -6.46 -5.46
N PRO A 454 -19.88 -6.83 -6.13
CA PRO A 454 -19.79 -6.91 -7.59
C PRO A 454 -20.40 -8.20 -8.16
N PHE A 455 -21.52 -8.67 -7.59
CA PHE A 455 -22.23 -9.87 -8.03
C PHE A 455 -23.62 -9.51 -8.53
N ARG A 456 -24.13 -10.33 -9.45
CA ARG A 456 -25.52 -10.22 -9.90
C ARG A 456 -26.47 -10.58 -8.75
N GLU A 457 -27.67 -10.03 -8.82
CA GLU A 457 -28.75 -10.40 -7.91
C GLU A 457 -29.12 -11.89 -8.08
N GLY A 458 -29.48 -12.56 -6.97
CA GLY A 458 -30.12 -13.87 -7.04
C GLY A 458 -29.22 -15.04 -7.38
N VAL A 459 -27.89 -14.90 -7.25
CA VAL A 459 -26.92 -15.91 -7.71
C VAL A 459 -26.58 -16.94 -6.64
N PHE A 460 -26.52 -16.54 -5.38
CA PHE A 460 -25.98 -17.39 -4.32
C PHE A 460 -27.08 -18.17 -3.60
N ASP A 461 -26.81 -19.45 -3.33
CA ASP A 461 -27.66 -20.31 -2.52
C ASP A 461 -27.48 -20.01 -1.03
N ALA A 462 -26.25 -19.62 -0.66
CA ALA A 462 -25.93 -19.20 0.70
C ALA A 462 -24.92 -18.06 0.75
N CYS A 463 -25.01 -17.24 1.80
CA CYS A 463 -24.04 -16.19 2.11
C CYS A 463 -23.67 -16.23 3.59
N ILE A 464 -22.40 -16.17 3.95
CA ILE A 464 -21.97 -15.96 5.33
C ILE A 464 -21.36 -14.55 5.45
N SER A 465 -21.62 -13.89 6.59
CA SER A 465 -21.05 -12.60 6.95
C SER A 465 -20.61 -12.68 8.41
N ILE A 466 -19.36 -13.12 8.61
CA ILE A 466 -18.86 -13.48 9.94
C ILE A 466 -17.91 -12.42 10.46
N ALA A 467 -18.33 -11.71 11.51
CA ALA A 467 -17.56 -10.65 12.14
C ALA A 467 -17.26 -9.45 11.19
N VAL A 468 -18.27 -9.01 10.44
CA VAL A 468 -18.14 -7.97 9.41
C VAL A 468 -18.98 -6.73 9.72
N LEU A 469 -20.28 -6.87 9.97
CA LEU A 469 -21.19 -5.72 10.09
C LEU A 469 -20.86 -4.77 11.24
N HIS A 470 -20.20 -5.25 12.30
CA HIS A 470 -19.74 -4.39 13.39
C HIS A 470 -18.60 -3.45 13.01
N HIS A 471 -18.00 -3.59 11.83
CA HIS A 471 -17.04 -2.64 11.31
C HIS A 471 -17.68 -1.45 10.60
N LEU A 472 -19.00 -1.46 10.39
CA LEU A 472 -19.73 -0.36 9.75
C LEU A 472 -20.29 0.55 10.84
N SER A 473 -19.97 1.83 10.76
CA SER A 473 -20.10 2.76 11.87
C SER A 473 -21.50 3.33 12.08
N THR A 474 -22.29 3.41 11.02
CA THR A 474 -23.68 3.88 11.10
C THR A 474 -24.70 2.78 10.81
N VAL A 475 -25.93 2.98 11.29
CA VAL A 475 -27.04 2.05 11.08
C VAL A 475 -27.34 1.92 9.59
N GLU A 476 -27.32 3.02 8.85
CA GLU A 476 -27.63 3.07 7.42
C GLU A 476 -26.63 2.26 6.60
N ARG A 477 -25.35 2.30 6.98
CA ARG A 477 -24.29 1.49 6.34
C ARG A 477 -24.48 0.02 6.65
N ARG A 478 -24.83 -0.33 7.89
CA ARG A 478 -25.18 -1.70 8.28
C ARG A 478 -26.39 -2.22 7.51
N GLN A 479 -27.42 -1.39 7.34
CA GLN A 479 -28.61 -1.71 6.53
C GLN A 479 -28.26 -1.92 5.05
N ALA A 480 -27.41 -1.06 4.47
CA ALA A 480 -26.94 -1.22 3.10
C ALA A 480 -26.18 -2.53 2.87
N ALA A 481 -25.31 -2.93 3.81
CA ALA A 481 -24.62 -4.22 3.74
C ALA A 481 -25.58 -5.41 3.83
N VAL A 482 -26.57 -5.35 4.72
CA VAL A 482 -27.63 -6.38 4.83
C VAL A 482 -28.46 -6.44 3.55
N HIS A 483 -28.77 -5.29 2.94
CA HIS A 483 -29.47 -5.22 1.67
C HIS A 483 -28.68 -5.92 0.56
N GLU A 484 -27.36 -5.70 0.48
CA GLU A 484 -26.50 -6.39 -0.49
C GLU A 484 -26.45 -7.91 -0.26
N ILE A 485 -26.36 -8.37 1.00
CA ILE A 485 -26.43 -9.80 1.33
C ILE A 485 -27.74 -10.42 0.82
N LEU A 486 -28.88 -9.76 1.05
CA LEU A 486 -30.17 -10.24 0.58
C LEU A 486 -30.31 -10.15 -0.95
N ARG A 487 -29.75 -9.12 -1.58
CA ARG A 487 -29.77 -8.96 -3.03
C ARG A 487 -29.06 -10.12 -3.71
N VAL A 488 -27.85 -10.47 -3.29
CA VAL A 488 -27.05 -11.51 -3.95
C VAL A 488 -27.60 -12.93 -3.75
N LEU A 489 -28.41 -13.17 -2.71
CA LEU A 489 -29.10 -14.44 -2.49
C LEU A 489 -30.23 -14.68 -3.50
N ARG A 490 -30.37 -15.92 -3.96
CA ARG A 490 -31.59 -16.40 -4.65
C ARG A 490 -32.78 -16.47 -3.69
N HIS A 491 -34.00 -16.53 -4.20
CA HIS A 491 -35.18 -16.82 -3.35
C HIS A 491 -35.03 -18.18 -2.66
N GLY A 492 -35.32 -18.22 -1.36
CA GLY A 492 -35.07 -19.37 -0.51
C GLY A 492 -33.60 -19.56 -0.11
N GLY A 493 -32.68 -18.75 -0.64
CA GLY A 493 -31.28 -18.72 -0.23
C GLY A 493 -31.14 -18.26 1.22
N ARG A 494 -30.14 -18.79 1.92
CA ARG A 494 -29.95 -18.57 3.36
C ARG A 494 -28.67 -17.78 3.63
N ALA A 495 -28.71 -16.86 4.59
CA ALA A 495 -27.49 -16.23 5.09
C ALA A 495 -27.28 -16.44 6.58
N LEU A 496 -26.01 -16.55 6.98
CA LEU A 496 -25.59 -16.60 8.37
C LEU A 496 -24.77 -15.35 8.71
N VAL A 497 -25.27 -14.57 9.66
CA VAL A 497 -24.65 -13.32 10.11
C VAL A 497 -24.15 -13.49 11.55
N TYR A 498 -22.90 -13.14 11.80
CA TYR A 498 -22.29 -13.13 13.13
C TYR A 498 -21.72 -11.73 13.43
N VAL A 499 -22.13 -11.15 14.56
CA VAL A 499 -21.65 -9.84 15.04
C VAL A 499 -21.23 -9.91 16.51
N TRP A 500 -20.27 -9.09 16.91
CA TRP A 500 -19.81 -9.09 18.29
C TRP A 500 -20.89 -8.54 19.21
N ALA A 501 -21.15 -9.24 20.31
CA ALA A 501 -22.14 -8.85 21.30
C ALA A 501 -21.53 -7.89 22.32
N LEU A 502 -22.30 -6.89 22.76
CA LEU A 502 -21.97 -6.09 23.93
C LEU A 502 -21.97 -6.98 25.18
N GLU A 503 -22.95 -7.89 25.26
CA GLU A 503 -23.06 -8.90 26.29
C GLU A 503 -22.03 -10.01 26.09
N GLN A 504 -21.15 -10.20 27.07
CA GLN A 504 -20.09 -11.21 27.01
C GLN A 504 -20.35 -12.40 27.94
N ASN A 505 -21.49 -12.41 28.62
CA ASN A 505 -21.96 -13.52 29.45
C ASN A 505 -23.06 -14.29 28.69
N ASN A 506 -23.12 -15.62 28.84
CA ASN A 506 -24.17 -16.41 28.22
C ASN A 506 -25.49 -16.24 28.98
N SER A 507 -26.38 -15.38 28.49
CA SER A 507 -27.76 -15.21 28.99
C SER A 507 -28.80 -16.07 28.23
N GLY A 508 -28.36 -17.19 27.63
CA GLY A 508 -29.24 -18.19 27.01
C GLY A 508 -29.44 -19.36 27.97
N GLY A 509 -30.70 -19.68 28.29
CA GLY A 509 -31.13 -20.57 29.37
C GLY A 509 -30.41 -21.93 29.45
N ASP A 510 -30.23 -22.35 30.72
CA ASP A 510 -29.64 -23.59 31.24
C ASP A 510 -28.13 -23.62 31.57
N GLU A 511 -27.91 -23.70 32.89
CA GLU A 511 -26.71 -24.03 33.68
C GLU A 511 -25.40 -23.23 33.49
N LYS A 512 -25.16 -22.38 34.51
CA LYS A 512 -23.96 -21.58 34.82
C LYS A 512 -23.67 -20.46 33.83
N ASP A 513 -23.89 -19.24 34.33
CA ASP A 513 -23.46 -17.94 33.80
C ASP A 513 -21.94 -17.96 33.57
N THR A 514 -21.54 -18.54 32.43
CA THR A 514 -20.14 -18.77 32.08
C THR A 514 -19.71 -17.62 31.18
N PRO A 515 -18.69 -16.84 31.59
CA PRO A 515 -18.15 -15.77 30.77
C PRO A 515 -17.67 -16.32 29.42
N SER A 516 -17.78 -15.51 28.36
CA SER A 516 -17.17 -15.85 27.07
C SER A 516 -15.68 -16.14 27.25
N LYS A 517 -15.11 -16.97 26.36
CA LYS A 517 -13.67 -17.25 26.36
C LYS A 517 -12.78 -16.00 26.20
N TYR A 518 -13.40 -14.87 25.82
CA TYR A 518 -12.74 -13.58 25.64
C TYR A 518 -12.64 -12.76 26.94
N LEU A 519 -13.44 -13.10 27.97
CA LEU A 519 -13.37 -12.47 29.29
C LEU A 519 -12.40 -13.18 30.23
N ASN A 520 -11.82 -12.42 31.17
CA ASN A 520 -11.15 -12.98 32.35
C ASN A 520 -11.97 -12.65 33.61
N PRO A 521 -12.64 -13.62 34.26
CA PRO A 521 -13.48 -13.36 35.42
C PRO A 521 -12.73 -12.75 36.62
N ASN A 522 -11.40 -12.90 36.68
CA ASN A 522 -10.57 -12.36 37.76
C ASN A 522 -10.04 -10.94 37.48
N LYS A 523 -10.38 -10.33 36.35
CA LYS A 523 -9.90 -8.99 35.97
C LYS A 523 -11.06 -8.00 36.11
N ALA A 524 -11.09 -7.28 37.24
CA ALA A 524 -12.05 -6.20 37.45
C ALA A 524 -11.86 -5.10 36.37
N PRO A 525 -12.92 -4.34 36.02
CA PRO A 525 -12.72 -3.12 35.24
C PRO A 525 -11.74 -2.24 36.00
N ALA A 526 -10.62 -1.89 35.38
CA ALA A 526 -9.69 -0.96 35.99
C ALA A 526 -10.46 0.35 36.23
N VAL A 527 -10.56 0.74 37.49
CA VAL A 527 -10.97 2.08 37.87
C VAL A 527 -9.90 3.01 37.31
N ASP A 528 -10.33 3.90 36.44
CA ASP A 528 -9.54 4.92 35.74
C ASP A 528 -8.73 4.44 34.51
N CYS A 529 -9.39 4.45 33.35
CA CYS A 529 -8.74 4.58 32.04
C CYS A 529 -9.13 5.92 31.41
N SER A 530 -9.27 6.95 32.24
CA SER A 530 -9.52 8.33 31.81
C SER A 530 -8.25 9.17 31.77
N GLU A 531 -7.10 8.56 31.44
CA GLU A 531 -6.06 9.35 30.78
C GLU A 531 -6.50 9.53 29.32
N PRO A 532 -6.82 10.77 28.90
CA PRO A 532 -7.15 11.04 27.51
C PRO A 532 -5.85 10.86 26.73
N VAL A 533 -5.65 9.68 26.15
CA VAL A 533 -4.71 9.52 25.04
C VAL A 533 -5.20 10.49 23.97
N GLU A 534 -4.39 11.48 23.58
CA GLU A 534 -4.70 12.47 22.55
C GLU A 534 -5.26 11.77 21.30
N ALA A 535 -6.59 11.68 21.23
CA ALA A 535 -7.32 11.11 20.13
C ALA A 535 -7.68 12.25 19.18
N PRO A 536 -7.48 12.10 17.86
CA PRO A 536 -7.90 13.10 16.90
C PRO A 536 -9.44 13.25 16.93
N GLU A 537 -9.92 14.49 16.78
CA GLU A 537 -11.29 14.98 17.02
C GLU A 537 -12.41 14.28 16.21
N THR A 538 -12.68 13.01 16.51
CA THR A 538 -13.95 12.35 16.24
C THR A 538 -14.47 11.90 17.60
N ALA A 539 -15.44 12.63 18.18
CA ALA A 539 -16.14 12.35 19.44
C ALA A 539 -15.51 11.19 20.27
N ALA A 540 -14.54 11.52 21.15
CA ALA A 540 -13.60 10.59 21.78
C ALA A 540 -14.20 9.20 22.09
N LEU A 541 -13.97 8.23 21.19
CA LEU A 541 -14.47 6.87 21.36
C LEU A 541 -13.69 6.17 22.48
N PRO A 542 -14.37 5.44 23.38
CA PRO A 542 -13.69 4.72 24.45
C PRO A 542 -12.81 3.61 23.89
N VAL A 543 -11.66 3.39 24.53
CA VAL A 543 -10.73 2.31 24.18
C VAL A 543 -10.97 1.10 25.08
N HIS A 544 -11.16 -0.07 24.49
CA HIS A 544 -11.40 -1.31 25.20
C HIS A 544 -10.14 -1.79 25.95
N CYS A 545 -10.31 -2.12 27.23
CA CYS A 545 -9.31 -2.84 28.00
C CYS A 545 -9.39 -4.34 27.76
N ASN A 546 -8.34 -4.93 27.17
CA ASN A 546 -8.34 -6.37 26.85
C ASN A 546 -8.74 -7.26 28.03
N ARG A 547 -9.69 -8.16 27.76
CA ARG A 547 -10.26 -9.17 28.69
C ARG A 547 -11.17 -8.61 29.78
N THR A 548 -11.63 -7.36 29.68
CA THR A 548 -12.71 -6.80 30.53
C THR A 548 -14.06 -6.84 29.81
N GLN A 549 -15.16 -6.49 30.49
CA GLN A 549 -16.43 -6.25 29.81
C GLN A 549 -16.33 -5.01 28.90
N PHE A 550 -17.17 -5.00 27.86
CA PHE A 550 -17.33 -3.85 26.99
C PHE A 550 -18.21 -2.79 27.67
N GLN A 551 -17.87 -1.51 27.47
CA GLN A 551 -18.47 -0.39 28.21
C GLN A 551 -19.32 0.52 27.31
N ALA A 552 -19.19 0.37 26.00
CA ALA A 552 -19.92 1.15 25.01
C ALA A 552 -20.19 0.29 23.77
N ARG A 553 -21.23 0.66 23.01
CA ARG A 553 -21.55 0.03 21.73
C ARG A 553 -20.51 0.41 20.67
N ASP A 554 -20.19 1.69 20.56
CA ASP A 554 -19.13 2.17 19.67
C ASP A 554 -17.83 2.34 20.44
N MET A 555 -16.79 1.59 20.05
CA MET A 555 -15.50 1.66 20.75
C MET A 555 -14.32 1.20 19.90
N LEU A 556 -13.12 1.53 20.39
CA LEU A 556 -11.84 1.13 19.80
C LEU A 556 -11.26 -0.10 20.52
N VAL A 557 -11.01 -1.17 19.78
CA VAL A 557 -10.42 -2.41 20.30
C VAL A 557 -8.93 -2.49 19.93
N PRO A 558 -8.01 -2.42 20.90
CA PRO A 558 -6.57 -2.38 20.62
C PRO A 558 -6.04 -3.74 20.15
N TRP A 559 -5.20 -3.71 19.12
CA TRP A 559 -4.42 -4.82 18.61
C TRP A 559 -2.94 -4.54 18.80
N HIS A 560 -2.27 -5.38 19.58
CA HIS A 560 -0.84 -5.23 19.86
C HIS A 560 -0.04 -6.11 18.90
N SER A 561 0.71 -5.49 18.00
CA SER A 561 1.60 -6.17 17.09
C SER A 561 2.88 -6.60 17.83
N LYS A 562 3.09 -7.92 17.98
CA LYS A 562 4.31 -8.44 18.62
C LYS A 562 5.58 -8.19 17.80
N SER A 563 5.47 -8.07 16.47
CA SER A 563 6.64 -7.87 15.60
C SER A 563 7.05 -6.41 15.45
N THR A 564 6.11 -5.48 15.45
CA THR A 564 6.38 -4.04 15.28
C THR A 564 6.34 -3.24 16.58
N GLN A 565 5.85 -3.85 17.68
CA GLN A 565 5.55 -3.17 18.96
C GLN A 565 4.56 -2.01 18.83
N GLU A 566 3.85 -1.89 17.70
CA GLU A 566 2.83 -0.88 17.46
C GLU A 566 1.45 -1.39 17.91
N THR A 567 0.62 -0.48 18.42
CA THR A 567 -0.78 -0.76 18.75
C THR A 567 -1.68 -0.15 17.69
N HIS A 568 -2.53 -0.97 17.08
CA HIS A 568 -3.55 -0.51 16.15
C HIS A 568 -4.92 -0.51 16.83
N TYR A 569 -5.71 0.54 16.64
CA TYR A 569 -7.03 0.67 17.24
C TYR A 569 -8.10 0.34 16.22
N ARG A 570 -8.84 -0.75 16.45
CA ARG A 570 -9.88 -1.19 15.52
C ARG A 570 -11.25 -0.70 15.95
N TYR A 571 -12.04 -0.13 15.04
CA TYR A 571 -13.40 0.30 15.33
C TYR A 571 -14.39 -0.87 15.31
N TYR A 572 -15.24 -0.93 16.33
CA TYR A 572 -16.27 -1.95 16.53
C TYR A 572 -17.57 -1.27 17.02
N HIS A 573 -18.67 -1.61 16.36
CA HIS A 573 -20.03 -1.45 16.86
C HIS A 573 -20.50 -2.78 17.49
N LEU A 574 -20.57 -2.84 18.81
CA LEU A 574 -21.01 -4.00 19.57
C LEU A 574 -22.53 -4.02 19.67
N PHE A 575 -23.10 -5.12 19.21
CA PHE A 575 -24.54 -5.31 19.14
C PHE A 575 -25.08 -5.70 20.50
N GLN A 576 -26.15 -5.04 20.94
CA GLN A 576 -26.91 -5.46 22.12
C GLN A 576 -27.96 -6.51 21.75
N GLN A 577 -28.53 -7.18 22.76
CA GLN A 577 -29.59 -8.15 22.57
C GLN A 577 -30.76 -7.58 21.75
N GLY A 578 -31.17 -8.29 20.71
CA GLY A 578 -32.28 -7.91 19.81
C GLY A 578 -31.89 -6.95 18.69
N GLU A 579 -30.77 -6.24 18.79
CA GLU A 579 -30.36 -5.26 17.79
C GLU A 579 -30.08 -5.89 16.42
N LEU A 580 -29.44 -7.06 16.40
CA LEU A 580 -29.16 -7.77 15.14
C LEU A 580 -30.47 -8.12 14.42
N ARG A 581 -31.45 -8.66 15.15
CA ARG A 581 -32.78 -8.94 14.60
C ARG A 581 -33.44 -7.68 14.08
N GLU A 582 -33.48 -6.60 14.86
CA GLU A 582 -34.08 -5.33 14.43
C GLU A 582 -33.44 -4.80 13.14
N LEU A 583 -32.11 -4.85 13.04
CA LEU A 583 -31.38 -4.46 11.84
C LEU A 583 -31.83 -5.30 10.62
N LEU A 584 -31.84 -6.63 10.75
CA LEU A 584 -32.19 -7.54 9.67
C LEU A 584 -33.65 -7.39 9.23
N GLU A 585 -34.56 -7.32 10.21
CA GLU A 585 -36.00 -7.15 10.01
C GLU A 585 -36.35 -5.77 9.42
N SER A 586 -35.58 -4.73 9.73
CA SER A 586 -35.76 -3.39 9.15
C SER A 586 -35.51 -3.35 7.64
N VAL A 587 -34.62 -4.23 7.13
CA VAL A 587 -34.28 -4.31 5.71
C VAL A 587 -35.24 -5.27 4.98
N ALA A 588 -35.56 -6.41 5.58
CA ALA A 588 -36.49 -7.38 5.02
C ALA A 588 -37.35 -8.02 6.13
N PRO A 589 -38.59 -7.55 6.32
CA PRO A 589 -39.50 -8.09 7.32
C PRO A 589 -39.76 -9.59 7.15
N GLY A 590 -39.66 -10.33 8.24
CA GLY A 590 -39.76 -11.78 8.34
C GLY A 590 -38.53 -12.54 7.89
N CYS A 591 -37.40 -11.91 7.53
CA CYS A 591 -36.26 -12.64 6.99
C CYS A 591 -35.56 -13.53 8.03
N VAL A 592 -35.64 -13.22 9.34
CA VAL A 592 -34.91 -13.94 10.39
C VAL A 592 -35.59 -15.27 10.71
N GLN A 593 -34.91 -16.39 10.43
CA GLN A 593 -35.36 -17.73 10.80
C GLN A 593 -35.03 -18.06 12.24
N THR A 594 -33.76 -17.86 12.62
CA THR A 594 -33.26 -18.15 13.97
C THR A 594 -32.28 -17.07 14.39
N GLU A 595 -32.28 -16.77 15.68
CA GLU A 595 -31.30 -15.88 16.32
C GLU A 595 -30.82 -16.56 17.60
N TYR A 596 -29.51 -16.51 17.86
CA TYR A 596 -28.91 -17.13 19.04
C TYR A 596 -27.64 -16.40 19.46
N HIS A 597 -27.26 -16.60 20.72
CA HIS A 597 -25.98 -16.14 21.26
C HIS A 597 -24.91 -17.25 21.13
N ASP A 598 -23.71 -16.90 20.71
CA ASP A 598 -22.58 -17.84 20.57
C ASP A 598 -21.25 -17.20 21.00
N GLN A 599 -20.83 -17.50 22.23
CA GLN A 599 -19.51 -17.13 22.76
C GLN A 599 -19.21 -15.61 22.65
N GLY A 600 -20.15 -14.75 23.03
CA GLY A 600 -20.00 -13.29 22.96
C GLY A 600 -20.29 -12.71 21.57
N ASN A 601 -21.12 -13.41 20.78
CA ASN A 601 -21.59 -12.95 19.48
C ASN A 601 -23.11 -13.13 19.38
N TRP A 602 -23.79 -12.15 18.79
CA TRP A 602 -25.15 -12.31 18.29
C TRP A 602 -25.10 -12.88 16.88
N CYS A 603 -25.89 -13.91 16.65
CA CYS A 603 -25.87 -14.70 15.42
C CYS A 603 -27.30 -14.86 14.89
N ALA A 604 -27.49 -14.72 13.59
CA ALA A 604 -28.78 -14.92 12.96
C ALA A 604 -28.66 -15.71 11.65
N VAL A 605 -29.57 -16.66 11.45
CA VAL A 605 -29.82 -17.26 10.14
C VAL A 605 -31.02 -16.55 9.52
N ILE A 606 -30.83 -16.00 8.32
CA ILE A 606 -31.88 -15.33 7.55
C ILE A 606 -32.16 -16.08 6.25
N ILE A 607 -33.37 -15.91 5.71
CA ILE A 607 -33.77 -16.45 4.41
C ILE A 607 -34.33 -15.34 3.52
N LYS A 608 -33.95 -15.33 2.24
CA LYS A 608 -34.58 -14.44 1.25
C LYS A 608 -35.97 -14.97 0.90
N ARG A 609 -37.01 -14.28 1.36
CA ARG A 609 -38.41 -14.59 1.02
C ARG A 609 -38.77 -14.03 -0.36
N ARG A 610 -39.85 -14.54 -0.97
CA ARG A 610 -40.46 -13.90 -2.15
C ARG A 610 -41.19 -12.64 -1.71
N SER A 611 -41.08 -11.56 -2.49
CA SER A 611 -41.83 -10.34 -2.24
C SER A 611 -43.32 -10.60 -2.52
N PRO A 612 -44.26 -9.96 -1.80
CA PRO A 612 -45.71 -10.14 -2.01
C PRO A 612 -46.27 -9.73 -3.40
N GLY A 613 -45.43 -9.53 -4.42
CA GLY A 613 -45.80 -9.18 -5.80
C GLY A 613 -45.29 -10.14 -6.89
N ASP A 614 -44.49 -11.15 -6.54
CA ASP A 614 -43.86 -12.08 -7.50
C ASP A 614 -44.75 -13.29 -7.89
N GLU A 615 -46.03 -13.32 -7.48
CA GLU A 615 -46.92 -14.48 -7.69
C GLU A 615 -47.37 -14.73 -9.14
N THR A 616 -46.81 -14.06 -10.16
CA THR A 616 -47.36 -14.13 -11.54
C THR A 616 -46.48 -14.72 -12.64
N SER A 617 -45.34 -15.38 -12.36
CA SER A 617 -44.48 -15.91 -13.45
C SER A 617 -44.18 -17.41 -13.48
N ASP A 618 -44.60 -18.23 -12.51
CA ASP A 618 -44.38 -19.69 -12.55
C ASP A 618 -45.64 -20.48 -12.99
N ALA A 619 -46.29 -20.04 -14.08
CA ALA A 619 -47.32 -20.81 -14.75
C ALA A 619 -47.26 -20.62 -16.28
N SER A 620 -46.24 -21.21 -16.91
CA SER A 620 -46.28 -21.64 -18.33
C SER A 620 -45.15 -22.62 -18.63
#